data_AF-A0A7C3JCC9-F1
#
_entry.id   AF-A0A7C3JCC9-F1
#
_cell.length_a   1.000
_cell.length_b   1.000
_cell.length_c   1.000
_cell.angle_alpha   90.00
_cell.angle_beta   90.00
_cell.angle_gamma   90.00
#
_symmetry.space_group_name_H-M   'P 1'
#
loop_
_entity.id
_entity.type
_entity.pdbx_description
1 polymer ?
#
loop_
_entity_poly.entity_id
_entity_poly.type
_entity_poly.pdbx_seq_one_letter_code
_entity_poly.pdbx_strand_id
1 'polypeptide(L)'
;MIGFLLRIARAVVNSVIQTITAQINLIQDAITAPLRAMVQQVLSGVWRGDGANRFVAEMTNEVIPQLVNIGNINLNFSGLIRRSLDIMDRADRQATAKANELFDVFHKIINL
;
A
#
# COMPACT_ATOMS: atom_id res chain seq x y z
N MET A 1 -2.37 24.46 15.63
CA MET A 1 -3.54 23.71 15.12
C MET A 1 -3.21 22.86 13.89
N ILE A 2 -2.51 23.39 12.87
CA ILE A 2 -2.14 22.63 11.65
C ILE A 2 -1.32 21.37 11.96
N GLY A 3 -0.31 21.45 12.82
CA GLY A 3 0.49 20.28 13.22
C GLY A 3 -0.30 19.18 13.97
N PHE A 4 -1.42 19.51 14.62
CA PHE A 4 -2.30 18.52 15.26
C PHE A 4 -3.15 17.79 14.22
N LEU A 5 -3.73 18.53 13.27
CA LEU A 5 -4.50 17.94 12.17
C LEU A 5 -3.64 17.05 11.27
N LEU A 6 -2.39 17.44 10.99
CA LEU A 6 -1.44 16.60 10.24
C LEU A 6 -1.06 15.31 10.96
N ARG A 7 -0.95 15.33 12.29
CA ARG A 7 -0.73 14.12 13.10
C ARG A 7 -1.90 13.15 13.00
N ILE A 8 -3.14 13.66 13.06
CA ILE A 8 -4.35 12.85 12.86
C ILE A 8 -4.37 12.27 11.45
N ALA A 9 -4.10 13.09 10.43
CA ALA A 9 -4.06 12.64 9.05
C ALA A 9 -3.02 11.52 8.84
N ARG A 10 -1.81 11.64 9.41
CA ARG A 10 -0.82 10.56 9.40
C ARG A 10 -1.32 9.29 10.08
N ALA A 11 -1.96 9.41 11.23
CA ALA A 11 -2.46 8.24 11.96
C ALA A 11 -3.52 7.48 11.14
N VAL A 12 -4.46 8.20 10.53
CA VAL A 12 -5.48 7.62 9.64
C VAL A 12 -4.83 6.95 8.43
N VAL A 13 -3.90 7.64 7.76
CA VAL A 13 -3.23 7.10 6.58
C VAL A 13 -2.38 5.87 6.90
N ASN A 14 -1.67 5.87 8.02
CA ASN A 14 -0.92 4.71 8.49
C ASN A 14 -1.84 3.51 8.77
N SER A 15 -3.03 3.76 9.33
CA SER A 15 -4.05 2.72 9.54
C SER A 15 -4.56 2.14 8.22
N VAL A 16 -4.79 2.99 7.21
CA VAL A 16 -5.16 2.54 5.85
C VAL A 16 -4.05 1.69 5.23
N ILE A 17 -2.78 2.12 5.33
CA ILE A 17 -1.62 1.36 4.86
C ILE A 17 -1.54 -0.02 5.53
N GLN A 18 -1.73 -0.08 6.85
CA GLN A 18 -1.73 -1.34 7.59
C GLN A 18 -2.87 -2.26 7.13
N THR A 19 -4.05 -1.69 6.89
CA THR A 19 -5.22 -2.43 6.37
C THR A 19 -4.94 -3.02 4.98
N ILE A 20 -4.36 -2.22 4.08
CA ILE A 20 -3.95 -2.67 2.74
C ILE A 20 -2.93 -3.81 2.86
N THR A 21 -1.93 -3.66 3.72
CA THR A 21 -0.89 -4.69 3.95
C THR A 21 -1.51 -6.00 4.46
N ALA A 22 -2.43 -5.91 5.41
CA ALA A 22 -3.12 -7.08 5.95
C ALA A 22 -3.95 -7.81 4.89
N GLN A 23 -4.64 -7.08 4.01
CA GLN A 23 -5.40 -7.67 2.90
C GLN A 23 -4.48 -8.36 1.88
N ILE A 24 -3.30 -7.81 1.60
CA ILE A 24 -2.32 -8.45 0.73
C ILE A 24 -1.85 -9.78 1.31
N ASN A 25 -1.50 -9.80 2.60
CA ASN A 25 -1.08 -11.03 3.27
C ASN A 25 -2.19 -12.08 3.23
N LEU A 26 -3.44 -11.68 3.45
CA LEU A 26 -4.59 -12.57 3.34
C LEU A 26 -4.70 -13.18 1.94
N ILE A 27 -4.56 -12.39 0.87
CA ILE A 27 -4.62 -12.91 -0.51
C ILE A 27 -3.47 -13.90 -0.78
N GLN A 28 -2.26 -13.64 -0.28
CA GLN A 28 -1.14 -14.54 -0.45
C GLN A 28 -1.34 -15.85 0.33
N ASP A 29 -1.60 -15.73 1.62
CA ASP A 29 -1.57 -16.87 2.55
C ASP A 29 -2.86 -17.70 2.48
N ALA A 30 -4.03 -17.05 2.38
CA ALA A 30 -5.31 -17.73 2.44
C ALA A 30 -5.80 -18.23 1.07
N ILE A 31 -5.28 -17.68 -0.03
CA ILE A 31 -5.78 -18.00 -1.38
C ILE A 31 -4.66 -18.52 -2.27
N THR A 32 -3.59 -17.75 -2.45
CA THR A 32 -2.55 -18.07 -3.43
C THR A 32 -1.77 -19.34 -3.05
N ALA A 33 -1.42 -19.49 -1.76
CA ALA A 33 -0.70 -20.67 -1.28
C ALA A 33 -1.52 -21.97 -1.39
N PRO A 34 -2.79 -22.03 -0.93
CA PRO A 34 -3.65 -23.19 -1.14
C PRO A 34 -3.86 -23.53 -2.62
N LEU A 35 -4.08 -22.53 -3.47
CA LEU A 35 -4.21 -22.74 -4.92
C LEU A 35 -2.96 -23.38 -5.53
N ARG A 36 -1.78 -22.90 -5.17
CA ARG A 36 -0.51 -23.52 -5.61
C ARG A 36 -0.39 -24.96 -5.12
N ALA A 37 -0.77 -25.24 -3.87
CA ALA A 37 -0.76 -26.59 -3.33
C ALA A 37 -1.72 -27.52 -4.09
N MET A 38 -2.92 -27.05 -4.43
CA MET A 38 -3.88 -27.80 -5.25
C MET A 38 -3.33 -28.09 -6.65
N VAL A 39 -2.73 -27.11 -7.31
CA VAL A 39 -2.09 -27.29 -8.62
C VAL A 39 -0.99 -28.36 -8.54
N GLN A 40 -0.17 -28.35 -7.48
CA GLN A 40 0.87 -29.35 -7.27
C GLN A 40 0.32 -30.77 -7.03
N GLN A 41 -0.80 -30.90 -6.32
CA GLN A 41 -1.48 -32.19 -6.15
C GLN A 41 -1.99 -32.73 -7.50
N VAL A 42 -2.54 -31.85 -8.34
CA VAL A 42 -3.00 -32.23 -9.70
C VAL A 42 -1.82 -32.67 -10.57
N LEU A 43 -0.72 -31.92 -10.56
CA LEU A 43 0.54 -32.28 -11.24
C LEU A 43 1.14 -33.61 -10.73
N SER A 44 0.98 -33.91 -9.44
CA SER A 44 1.38 -35.19 -8.84
C SER A 44 0.49 -36.37 -9.27
N GLY A 45 -0.53 -36.11 -10.10
CA GLY A 45 -1.36 -37.12 -10.72
C GLY A 45 -2.52 -37.60 -9.86
N VAL A 46 -2.89 -36.85 -8.80
CA VAL A 46 -4.13 -37.07 -8.02
C VAL A 46 -5.36 -36.89 -8.93
N TRP A 47 -5.26 -36.02 -9.92
CA TRP A 47 -6.24 -35.85 -10.99
C TRP A 47 -5.53 -35.86 -12.35
N ARG A 48 -6.07 -36.61 -13.31
CA ARG A 48 -5.47 -36.81 -14.64
C ARG A 48 -6.52 -36.63 -15.73
N GLY A 49 -6.04 -36.29 -16.93
CA GLY A 49 -6.87 -36.08 -18.12
C GLY A 49 -6.87 -34.62 -18.58
N ASP A 50 -7.56 -34.35 -19.69
CA ASP A 50 -7.53 -33.03 -20.34
C ASP A 50 -8.07 -31.91 -19.44
N GLY A 51 -9.06 -32.21 -18.59
CA GLY A 51 -9.58 -31.28 -17.60
C GLY A 51 -8.54 -30.90 -16.54
N ALA A 52 -7.73 -31.86 -16.09
CA ALA A 52 -6.64 -31.62 -15.14
C ALA A 52 -5.55 -30.72 -15.77
N ASN A 53 -5.18 -31.01 -17.02
CA ASN A 53 -4.21 -30.22 -17.77
C ASN A 53 -4.70 -28.77 -17.99
N ARG A 54 -5.98 -28.61 -18.36
CA ARG A 54 -6.61 -27.29 -18.51
C ARG A 54 -6.65 -26.52 -17.20
N PHE A 55 -7.04 -27.17 -16.11
CA PHE A 55 -7.05 -26.55 -14.79
C PHE A 55 -5.65 -26.04 -14.39
N VAL A 56 -4.62 -26.89 -14.52
CA VAL A 56 -3.24 -26.50 -14.23
C VAL A 56 -2.82 -25.33 -15.10
N ALA A 57 -3.13 -25.36 -16.39
CA ALA A 57 -2.79 -24.28 -17.32
C ALA A 57 -3.47 -22.97 -16.94
N GLU A 58 -4.76 -22.96 -16.65
CA GLU A 58 -5.52 -21.76 -16.29
C GLU A 58 -5.08 -21.20 -14.94
N MET A 59 -4.87 -22.06 -13.95
CA MET A 59 -4.36 -21.62 -12.65
C MET A 59 -2.95 -21.02 -12.74
N THR A 60 -2.07 -21.63 -13.54
CA THR A 60 -0.67 -21.22 -13.64
C THR A 60 -0.47 -19.99 -14.51
N ASN A 61 -1.23 -19.87 -15.60
CA ASN A 61 -1.03 -18.81 -16.59
C ASN A 61 -1.89 -17.57 -16.32
N GLU A 62 -3.07 -17.73 -15.71
CA GLU A 62 -4.01 -16.62 -15.52
C GLU A 62 -4.23 -16.33 -14.03
N VAL A 63 -4.79 -17.30 -13.29
CA VAL A 63 -5.35 -17.00 -11.96
C VAL A 63 -4.30 -16.65 -10.92
N ILE A 64 -3.27 -17.50 -10.73
CA ILE A 64 -2.20 -17.24 -9.76
C ILE A 64 -1.44 -15.94 -10.11
N PRO A 65 -1.02 -15.70 -11.36
CA PRO A 65 -0.39 -14.44 -11.75
C PRO A 65 -1.26 -13.21 -11.49
N GLN A 66 -2.56 -13.27 -11.80
CA GLN A 66 -3.49 -12.16 -11.54
C GLN A 66 -3.63 -11.87 -10.03
N LEU A 67 -3.71 -12.90 -9.18
CA LEU A 67 -3.73 -12.74 -7.73
C LEU A 67 -2.45 -12.06 -7.19
N VAL A 68 -1.29 -12.46 -7.71
CA VAL A 68 -0.02 -11.80 -7.37
C VAL A 68 -0.01 -10.35 -7.83
N ASN A 69 -0.53 -10.06 -9.03
CA ASN A 69 -0.62 -8.70 -9.55
C ASN A 69 -1.51 -7.80 -8.68
N ILE A 70 -2.64 -8.30 -8.19
CA ILE A 70 -3.50 -7.57 -7.23
C ILE A 70 -2.71 -7.21 -5.97
N GLY A 71 -1.90 -8.14 -5.45
CA GLY A 71 -0.99 -7.87 -4.33
C GLY A 71 -0.01 -6.73 -4.63
N ASN A 72 0.60 -6.73 -5.82
CA ASN A 72 1.56 -5.72 -6.25
C ASN A 72 0.93 -4.33 -6.44
N ILE A 73 -0.27 -4.25 -7.01
CA ILE A 73 -1.00 -2.98 -7.16
C ILE A 73 -1.24 -2.34 -5.78
N ASN A 74 -1.67 -3.14 -4.81
CA ASN A 74 -1.94 -2.68 -3.46
C ASN A 74 -0.66 -2.20 -2.73
N LEU A 75 0.48 -2.89 -2.93
CA LEU A 75 1.77 -2.45 -2.39
C LEU A 75 2.23 -1.13 -3.02
N ASN A 76 2.07 -0.98 -4.34
CA ASN A 76 2.39 0.26 -5.04
C ASN A 76 1.53 1.43 -4.54
N PHE A 77 0.23 1.20 -4.33
CA PHE A 77 -0.67 2.20 -3.79
C PHE A 77 -0.27 2.65 -2.38
N SER A 78 0.12 1.70 -1.52
CA SER A 78 0.68 1.99 -0.20
C SER A 78 1.95 2.87 -0.28
N GLY A 79 2.85 2.57 -1.22
CA GLY A 79 4.05 3.37 -1.46
C GLY A 79 3.75 4.81 -1.91
N LEU A 80 2.79 4.99 -2.82
CA LEU A 80 2.34 6.31 -3.27
C LEU A 80 1.72 7.13 -2.13
N ILE A 81 0.91 6.49 -1.30
CA ILE A 81 0.33 7.12 -0.11
C ILE A 81 1.42 7.62 0.84
N ARG A 82 2.44 6.80 1.13
CA ARG A 82 3.57 7.21 1.99
C ARG A 82 4.32 8.40 1.40
N ARG A 83 4.57 8.38 0.09
CA ARG A 83 5.23 9.50 -0.61
C ARG A 83 4.42 10.79 -0.51
N SER A 84 3.09 10.70 -0.63
CA SER A 84 2.22 11.86 -0.45
C SER A 84 2.30 12.44 0.97
N LEU A 85 2.37 11.60 2.01
CA LEU A 85 2.60 12.06 3.39
C LEU A 85 3.92 12.82 3.53
N ASP A 86 5.01 12.27 2.97
CA ASP A 86 6.32 12.92 3.04
C ASP A 86 6.32 14.30 2.36
N ILE A 87 5.57 14.46 1.27
CA ILE A 87 5.39 15.75 0.59
C ILE A 87 4.61 16.72 1.48
N MET A 88 3.51 16.27 2.09
CA MET A 88 2.73 17.11 3.02
C MET A 88 3.58 17.60 4.19
N ASP A 89 4.43 16.74 4.73
CA ASP A 89 5.33 17.10 5.83
C ASP A 89 6.36 18.15 5.45
N ARG A 90 6.91 18.04 4.24
CA ARG A 90 7.85 19.04 3.72
C ARG A 90 7.17 20.38 3.52
N ALA A 91 5.95 20.36 2.96
CA ALA A 91 5.15 21.56 2.77
C ALA A 91 4.82 22.25 4.11
N ASP A 92 4.47 21.47 5.14
CA ASP A 92 4.18 22.01 6.49
C ASP A 92 5.42 22.65 7.13
N ARG A 93 6.59 22.02 7.02
CA ARG A 93 7.85 22.59 7.51
C ARG A 93 8.18 23.90 6.81
N GLN A 94 7.99 23.96 5.49
CA GLN A 94 8.23 25.17 4.70
C GLN A 94 7.25 26.28 5.07
N ALA A 95 5.95 25.96 5.18
CA ALA A 95 4.92 26.92 5.59
C ALA A 95 5.19 27.48 6.99
N THR A 96 5.56 26.62 7.94
CA THR A 96 5.91 27.02 9.31
C THR A 96 7.15 27.91 9.33
N ALA A 97 8.19 27.56 8.59
CA ALA A 97 9.39 28.38 8.48
C ALA A 97 9.09 29.78 7.91
N LYS A 98 8.25 29.85 6.86
CA LYS A 98 7.83 31.11 6.26
C LYS A 98 6.92 31.95 7.16
N ALA A 99 6.04 31.32 7.91
CA ALA A 99 5.23 32.02 8.91
C ALA A 99 6.11 32.66 9.99
N ASN A 100 7.12 31.94 10.50
CA ASN A 100 8.06 32.48 11.49
C ASN A 100 8.88 33.65 10.93
N GLU A 101 9.36 33.54 9.68
CA GLU A 101 10.05 34.63 8.98
C GLU A 101 9.16 35.89 8.89
N LEU A 102 7.87 35.73 8.56
CA LEU A 102 6.91 36.84 8.54
C LEU A 102 6.72 37.45 9.94
N PHE A 103 6.59 36.62 10.98
CA PHE A 103 6.46 37.11 12.36
C PHE A 103 7.68 37.94 12.79
N ASP A 104 8.88 37.53 12.41
CA ASP A 104 10.12 38.28 12.70
C ASP A 104 10.14 39.63 11.97
N VAL A 105 9.70 39.67 10.71
CA VAL A 105 9.60 40.93 9.94
C VAL A 105 8.60 41.87 10.59
N PHE A 106 7.40 41.39 10.94
CA PHE A 106 6.38 42.23 11.59
C PHE A 106 6.81 42.71 12.98
N HIS A 107 7.50 41.87 13.78
CA HIS A 107 8.05 42.30 15.06
C HIS A 107 9.10 43.40 14.92
N LYS A 108 9.96 43.33 13.89
CA LYS A 108 10.93 44.40 13.61
C LYS A 108 10.28 45.72 13.20
N ILE A 109 9.14 45.67 12.51
CA ILE A 109 8.42 46.88 12.09
C ILE A 109 7.67 47.52 13.26
N ILE A 110 7.06 46.72 14.15
CA ILE A 110 6.24 47.23 15.26
C ILE A 110 7.10 47.73 16.43
N ASN A 111 8.31 47.20 16.61
CA ASN A 111 9.23 47.62 17.68
C ASN A 111 10.29 48.65 17.22
N LEU A 112 10.06 49.33 16.09
CA LEU A 112 10.72 50.57 15.67
C LEU A 112 9.78 51.75 15.94
#